data_AF-A0A7C3WES5-F1
#
_entry.id   AF-A0A7C3WES5-F1
#
_cell.length_a   1.000
_cell.length_b   1.000
_cell.length_c   1.000
_cell.angle_alpha   90.00
_cell.angle_beta   90.00
_cell.angle_gamma   90.00
#
_symmetry.space_group_name_H-M   'P 1'
#
loop_
_entity.id
_entity.type
_entity.pdbx_description
1 polymer ?
#
loop_
_entity_poly.entity_id
_entity_poly.type
_entity_poly.pdbx_seq_one_letter_code
_entity_poly.pdbx_strand_id
1 'polypeptide(L)'
;MSIGIWVNNQPWLIRSKQLFAYLPELKTLWRFSQETYKRWDSQQSRQVARWRWTRLKQNPSYQQVAELKDVLDWLTEDKFTKTQAFLKQPLSERRKTNNHVERTNRKLRFDEKVRYQWRKRRSVVRFVLLRISRYEPQPKAQTPPASAGPARQPSAPP
;
A
#
# COMPACT_ATOMS: atom_id res chain seq x y z
N MET A 1 -26.42 -3.00 -37.99
CA MET A 1 -25.58 -2.12 -37.13
C MET A 1 -24.76 -3.01 -36.21
N SER A 2 -23.51 -3.28 -36.56
CA SER A 2 -22.61 -4.16 -35.81
C SER A 2 -21.74 -3.36 -34.86
N ILE A 3 -21.87 -3.61 -33.55
CA ILE A 3 -20.92 -3.18 -32.53
C ILE A 3 -19.84 -4.25 -32.47
N GLY A 4 -18.83 -4.08 -33.30
CA GLY A 4 -17.57 -4.82 -33.24
C GLY A 4 -16.45 -3.81 -33.43
N ILE A 5 -15.34 -4.04 -32.72
CA ILE A 5 -14.13 -3.20 -32.64
C ILE A 5 -14.20 -2.20 -31.49
N TRP A 6 -13.51 -2.53 -30.39
CA TRP A 6 -12.66 -1.66 -29.53
C TRP A 6 -12.28 -2.38 -28.21
N VAL A 7 -11.98 -3.68 -28.25
CA VAL A 7 -11.35 -4.39 -27.10
C VAL A 7 -9.80 -4.38 -27.19
N ASN A 8 -9.22 -3.94 -28.31
CA ASN A 8 -7.80 -4.22 -28.62
C ASN A 8 -6.84 -3.02 -28.64
N ASN A 9 -7.04 -1.97 -27.82
CA ASN A 9 -5.94 -1.01 -27.65
C ASN A 9 -5.92 -0.28 -26.31
N GLN A 10 -5.62 -1.03 -25.24
CA GLN A 10 -5.27 -0.44 -23.96
C GLN A 10 -3.75 -0.42 -23.78
N PRO A 11 -3.06 0.72 -23.97
CA PRO A 11 -1.59 0.79 -23.97
C PRO A 11 -0.93 0.43 -22.62
N TRP A 12 -1.70 0.32 -21.54
CA TRP A 12 -1.21 -0.20 -20.26
C TRP A 12 -1.05 -1.72 -20.24
N LEU A 13 -1.87 -2.48 -20.98
CA LEU A 13 -1.79 -3.94 -21.05
C LEU A 13 -0.53 -4.41 -21.80
N ILE A 14 -0.09 -3.66 -22.80
CA ILE A 14 1.11 -3.98 -23.59
C ILE A 14 2.38 -3.76 -22.75
N ARG A 15 2.44 -2.65 -22.00
CA ARG A 15 3.58 -2.37 -21.09
C ARG A 15 3.65 -3.35 -19.92
N SER A 16 2.51 -3.76 -19.36
CA SER A 16 2.52 -4.76 -18.28
C SER A 16 3.01 -6.12 -18.77
N LYS A 17 2.69 -6.53 -20.00
CA LYS A 17 3.18 -7.79 -20.57
C LYS A 17 4.70 -7.83 -20.67
N GLN A 18 5.33 -6.75 -21.14
CA GLN A 18 6.78 -6.64 -21.16
C GLN A 18 7.38 -6.63 -19.74
N LEU A 19 6.77 -5.87 -18.81
CA LEU A 19 7.24 -5.80 -17.43
C LEU A 19 7.17 -7.15 -16.71
N PHE A 20 6.13 -7.95 -17.00
CA PHE A 20 5.97 -9.32 -16.51
C PHE A 20 6.88 -10.35 -17.21
N ALA A 21 7.40 -10.03 -18.39
CA ALA A 21 8.41 -10.85 -19.06
C ALA A 21 9.79 -10.63 -18.42
N TYR A 22 10.11 -9.38 -18.06
CA TYR A 22 11.35 -9.06 -17.34
C TYR A 22 11.33 -9.49 -15.88
N LEU A 23 10.19 -9.35 -15.19
CA LEU A 23 10.06 -9.72 -13.78
C LEU A 23 8.75 -10.49 -13.55
N PRO A 24 8.78 -11.84 -13.66
CA PRO A 24 7.57 -12.66 -13.56
C PRO A 24 6.94 -12.61 -12.16
N GLU A 25 7.72 -12.38 -11.11
CA GLU A 25 7.26 -12.23 -9.72
C GLU A 25 6.28 -11.06 -9.53
N LEU A 26 6.39 -10.04 -10.39
CA LEU A 26 5.48 -8.89 -10.36
C LEU A 26 4.03 -9.29 -10.72
N LYS A 27 3.83 -10.43 -11.39
CA LYS A 27 2.49 -10.97 -11.66
C LYS A 27 1.77 -11.32 -10.36
N THR A 28 2.49 -11.89 -9.40
CA THR A 28 1.94 -12.27 -8.09
C THR A 28 1.50 -11.04 -7.32
N LEU A 29 2.36 -10.01 -7.25
CA LEU A 29 2.03 -8.73 -6.64
C LEU A 29 0.85 -8.04 -7.34
N TRP A 30 0.82 -8.06 -8.68
CA TRP A 30 -0.28 -7.47 -9.44
C TRP A 30 -1.60 -8.18 -9.13
N ARG A 31 -1.63 -9.52 -9.16
CA ARG A 31 -2.83 -10.31 -8.81
C ARG A 31 -3.27 -10.04 -7.39
N PHE A 32 -2.33 -10.04 -6.44
CA PHE A 32 -2.58 -9.68 -5.05
C PHE A 32 -3.25 -8.31 -4.93
N SER A 33 -2.73 -7.30 -5.65
CA SER A 33 -3.31 -5.94 -5.63
C SER A 33 -4.74 -5.93 -6.18
N GLN A 34 -5.02 -6.64 -7.28
CA GLN A 34 -6.34 -6.69 -7.89
C GLN A 34 -7.36 -7.41 -7.00
N GLU A 35 -6.99 -8.55 -6.43
CA GLU A 35 -7.83 -9.31 -5.50
C GLU A 35 -8.06 -8.52 -4.21
N THR A 36 -7.04 -7.79 -3.76
CA THR A 36 -7.16 -6.83 -2.68
C THR A 36 -8.21 -5.79 -3.07
N TYR A 37 -8.05 -4.96 -4.11
CA TYR A 37 -9.06 -3.95 -4.47
C TYR A 37 -10.49 -4.50 -4.60
N LYS A 38 -10.65 -5.66 -5.24
CA LYS A 38 -11.96 -6.30 -5.43
C LYS A 38 -12.67 -6.63 -4.12
N ARG A 39 -11.98 -6.85 -3.01
CA ARG A 39 -12.61 -7.15 -1.71
C ARG A 39 -13.28 -5.93 -1.06
N TRP A 40 -12.85 -4.72 -1.42
CA TRP A 40 -13.35 -3.46 -0.84
C TRP A 40 -14.34 -2.76 -1.77
N ASP A 41 -14.75 -3.43 -2.83
CA ASP A 41 -15.81 -2.96 -3.71
C ASP A 41 -17.14 -2.91 -2.96
N SER A 42 -17.78 -1.74 -3.00
CA SER A 42 -18.99 -1.42 -2.24
C SER A 42 -20.24 -2.10 -2.78
N GLN A 43 -20.20 -2.68 -3.98
CA GLN A 43 -21.36 -3.36 -4.58
C GLN A 43 -21.52 -4.82 -4.11
N GLN A 44 -20.61 -5.31 -3.27
CA GLN A 44 -20.56 -6.73 -2.89
C GLN A 44 -21.24 -6.99 -1.55
N SER A 45 -21.87 -8.16 -1.42
CA SER A 45 -22.44 -8.58 -0.14
C SER A 45 -21.32 -8.85 0.88
N ARG A 46 -21.64 -8.66 2.17
CA ARG A 46 -20.68 -8.90 3.27
C ARG A 46 -20.17 -10.36 3.28
N GLN A 47 -21.02 -11.31 2.92
CA GLN A 47 -20.66 -12.72 2.81
C GLN A 47 -19.63 -12.95 1.71
N VAL A 48 -19.85 -12.36 0.51
CA VAL A 48 -18.91 -12.46 -0.61
C VAL A 48 -17.57 -11.80 -0.26
N ALA A 49 -17.59 -10.63 0.37
CA ALA A 49 -16.37 -9.95 0.81
C ALA A 49 -15.59 -10.77 1.85
N ARG A 50 -16.29 -11.44 2.77
CA ARG A 50 -15.68 -12.30 3.80
C ARG A 50 -15.07 -13.56 3.19
N TRP A 51 -15.77 -14.21 2.26
CA TRP A 51 -15.24 -15.35 1.53
C TRP A 51 -14.00 -14.99 0.69
N ARG A 52 -14.00 -13.82 0.04
CA ARG A 52 -12.83 -13.31 -0.69
C ARG A 52 -11.66 -13.02 0.24
N TRP A 53 -11.94 -12.49 1.44
CA TRP A 53 -10.90 -12.25 2.44
C TRP A 53 -10.25 -13.54 2.92
N THR A 54 -11.03 -14.56 3.27
CA THR A 54 -10.50 -15.85 3.70
C THR A 54 -9.69 -16.51 2.59
N ARG A 55 -10.20 -16.50 1.36
CA ARG A 55 -9.48 -17.01 0.19
C ARG A 55 -8.16 -16.29 -0.05
N LEU A 56 -8.12 -14.96 0.10
CA LEU A 56 -6.90 -14.16 -0.04
C LEU A 56 -5.87 -14.54 1.02
N LYS A 57 -6.30 -14.69 2.29
CA LYS A 57 -5.41 -15.07 3.40
C LYS A 57 -4.84 -16.48 3.27
N GLN A 58 -5.63 -17.40 2.72
CA GLN A 58 -5.23 -18.80 2.56
C GLN A 58 -4.45 -19.08 1.27
N ASN A 59 -4.25 -18.09 0.41
CA ASN A 59 -3.60 -18.30 -0.88
C ASN A 59 -2.09 -18.60 -0.67
N PRO A 60 -1.61 -19.82 -1.00
CA PRO A 60 -0.23 -20.21 -0.74
C PRO A 60 0.77 -19.36 -1.52
N SER A 61 0.42 -18.91 -2.73
CA SER A 61 1.31 -18.07 -3.55
C SER A 61 1.58 -16.69 -2.94
N TYR A 62 0.70 -16.19 -2.07
CA TYR A 62 0.93 -14.94 -1.34
C TYR A 62 1.64 -15.17 -0.02
N GLN A 63 1.43 -16.31 0.64
CA GLN A 63 2.14 -16.66 1.87
C GLN A 63 3.63 -16.96 1.65
N GLN A 64 3.99 -17.40 0.45
CA GLN A 64 5.40 -17.66 0.06
C GLN A 64 6.23 -16.38 -0.08
N VAL A 65 5.60 -15.22 -0.28
CA VAL A 65 6.29 -13.93 -0.42
C VAL A 65 6.22 -13.21 0.93
N ALA A 66 7.37 -13.02 1.58
CA ALA A 66 7.44 -12.49 2.95
C ALA A 66 6.70 -11.15 3.11
N GLU A 67 6.88 -10.25 2.16
CA GLU A 67 6.25 -8.93 2.17
C GLU A 67 4.72 -9.01 2.03
N LEU A 68 4.22 -9.96 1.22
CA LEU A 68 2.78 -10.15 1.07
C LEU A 68 2.17 -10.83 2.30
N LYS A 69 2.91 -11.75 2.93
CA LYS A 69 2.52 -12.35 4.20
C LYS A 69 2.40 -11.29 5.30
N ASP A 70 3.38 -10.41 5.43
CA ASP A 70 3.33 -9.31 6.41
C ASP A 70 2.11 -8.40 6.20
N VAL A 71 1.77 -8.11 4.94
CA VAL A 71 0.56 -7.35 4.60
C VAL A 71 -0.71 -8.12 4.98
N LEU A 72 -0.76 -9.43 4.72
CA LEU A 72 -1.90 -10.28 5.09
C LEU A 72 -2.06 -10.40 6.61
N ASP A 73 -0.96 -10.46 7.35
CA ASP A 73 -0.95 -10.52 8.82
C ASP A 73 -1.36 -9.18 9.44
N TRP A 74 -0.89 -8.06 8.85
CA TRP A 74 -1.37 -6.73 9.21
C TRP A 74 -2.88 -6.59 9.01
N LEU A 75 -3.45 -7.29 8.02
CA LEU A 75 -4.87 -7.28 7.69
C LEU A 75 -5.70 -8.21 8.59
N THR A 76 -5.74 -7.84 9.87
CA THR A 76 -6.55 -8.49 10.92
C THR A 76 -8.06 -8.45 10.63
N GLU A 77 -8.80 -9.33 11.29
CA GLU A 77 -10.26 -9.38 11.22
C GLU A 77 -10.92 -8.08 11.68
N ASP A 78 -10.40 -7.47 12.74
CA ASP A 78 -10.87 -6.20 13.27
C ASP A 78 -10.81 -5.10 12.20
N LYS A 79 -9.64 -4.95 11.54
CA LYS A 79 -9.47 -3.98 10.44
C LYS A 79 -10.39 -4.27 9.27
N PHE A 80 -10.61 -5.54 8.92
CA PHE A 80 -11.56 -5.92 7.88
C PHE A 80 -12.98 -5.50 8.24
N THR A 81 -13.43 -5.82 9.46
CA THR A 81 -14.78 -5.51 9.94
C THR A 81 -15.03 -4.02 10.02
N LYS A 82 -14.09 -3.25 10.57
CA LYS A 82 -14.13 -1.77 10.60
C LYS A 82 -14.23 -1.18 9.19
N THR A 83 -13.44 -1.70 8.25
CA THR A 83 -13.46 -1.19 6.88
C THR A 83 -14.77 -1.54 6.15
N GLN A 84 -15.31 -2.74 6.37
CA GLN A 84 -16.61 -3.14 5.83
C GLN A 84 -17.76 -2.33 6.44
N ALA A 85 -17.72 -2.01 7.73
CA ALA A 85 -18.69 -1.13 8.37
C ALA A 85 -18.63 0.28 7.75
N PHE A 86 -17.43 0.84 7.58
CA PHE A 86 -17.22 2.11 6.88
C PHE A 86 -17.75 2.09 5.44
N LEU A 87 -17.50 1.02 4.69
CA LEU A 87 -17.98 0.88 3.30
C LEU A 87 -19.50 0.69 3.20
N LYS A 88 -20.19 0.29 4.27
CA LYS A 88 -21.65 0.23 4.28
C LYS A 88 -22.32 1.59 4.53
N GLN A 89 -21.61 2.53 5.15
CA GLN A 89 -22.15 3.86 5.36
C GLN A 89 -22.38 4.56 4.00
N PRO A 90 -23.42 5.40 3.89
CA PRO A 90 -23.60 6.24 2.71
C PRO A 90 -22.41 7.18 2.55
N LEU A 91 -22.10 7.56 1.30
CA LEU A 91 -20.91 8.37 0.99
C LEU A 91 -20.85 9.68 1.79
N SER A 92 -22.01 10.27 2.12
CA SER A 92 -22.15 11.48 2.94
C SER A 92 -21.68 11.32 4.39
N GLU A 93 -21.78 10.11 4.95
CA GLU A 93 -21.48 9.82 6.36
C GLU A 93 -20.09 9.19 6.56
N ARG A 94 -19.42 8.81 5.47
CA ARG A 94 -18.08 8.24 5.46
C ARG A 94 -17.02 9.30 5.83
N ARG A 95 -16.94 9.66 7.12
CA ARG A 95 -15.88 10.54 7.64
C ARG A 95 -14.59 9.76 7.85
N LYS A 96 -13.72 9.75 6.83
CA LYS A 96 -12.31 9.40 7.02
C LYS A 96 -11.61 10.55 7.73
N THR A 97 -10.91 10.29 8.83
CA THR A 97 -9.88 11.23 9.31
C THR A 97 -8.76 11.23 8.27
N ASN A 98 -8.88 12.13 7.29
CA ASN A 98 -8.01 12.26 6.14
C ASN A 98 -6.60 12.74 6.53
N ASN A 99 -6.33 13.03 7.80
CA ASN A 99 -5.06 13.61 8.28
C ASN A 99 -3.79 12.88 7.76
N HIS A 100 -3.79 11.55 7.69
CA HIS A 100 -2.62 10.84 7.17
C HIS A 100 -2.52 10.90 5.64
N VAL A 101 -3.65 10.73 4.93
CA VAL A 101 -3.70 10.81 3.47
C VAL A 101 -3.43 12.24 3.00
N GLU A 102 -4.04 13.26 3.62
CA GLU A 102 -3.71 14.67 3.41
C GLU A 102 -2.24 14.97 3.69
N ARG A 103 -1.67 14.42 4.77
CA ARG A 103 -0.24 14.63 5.07
C ARG A 103 0.65 14.06 3.95
N THR A 104 0.31 12.88 3.42
CA THR A 104 1.03 12.28 2.29
C THR A 104 0.80 13.07 0.99
N ASN A 105 -0.43 13.48 0.72
CA ASN A 105 -0.78 14.28 -0.45
C ASN A 105 -0.10 15.65 -0.43
N ARG A 106 0.01 16.31 0.73
CA ARG A 106 0.77 17.55 0.90
C ARG A 106 2.25 17.37 0.58
N LYS A 107 2.87 16.28 1.05
CA LYS A 107 4.26 15.95 0.71
C LYS A 107 4.43 15.71 -0.79
N LEU A 108 3.52 14.98 -1.42
CA LEU A 108 3.55 14.74 -2.86
C LEU A 108 3.39 16.04 -3.67
N ARG A 109 2.41 16.89 -3.32
CA ARG A 109 2.21 18.20 -3.96
C ARG A 109 3.42 19.11 -3.77
N PHE A 110 4.04 19.09 -2.59
CA PHE A 110 5.26 19.86 -2.34
C PHE A 110 6.42 19.40 -3.22
N ASP A 111 6.65 18.08 -3.28
CA ASP A 111 7.68 17.49 -4.12
C ASP A 111 7.41 17.72 -5.63
N GLU A 112 6.14 17.77 -6.03
CA GLU A 112 5.70 18.07 -7.39
C GLU A 112 5.82 19.56 -7.75
N LYS A 113 5.67 20.47 -6.78
CA LYS A 113 5.71 21.93 -7.00
C LYS A 113 6.96 22.38 -7.76
N VAL A 114 8.11 21.79 -7.45
CA VAL A 114 9.41 22.11 -8.09
C VAL A 114 9.50 21.55 -9.52
N ARG A 115 8.52 20.75 -9.96
CA ARG A 115 8.57 19.89 -11.15
C ARG A 115 7.37 20.10 -12.09
N TYR A 116 6.79 21.30 -12.06
CA TYR A 116 5.59 21.69 -12.82
C TYR A 116 5.68 21.47 -14.35
N GLN A 117 6.88 21.36 -14.93
CA GLN A 117 7.07 21.12 -16.37
C GLN A 117 7.13 19.65 -16.80
N TRP A 118 6.72 18.71 -15.95
CA TRP A 118 6.74 17.29 -16.32
C TRP A 118 5.65 16.93 -17.34
N ARG A 119 6.00 17.00 -18.63
CA ARG A 119 5.06 16.73 -19.74
C ARG A 119 4.94 15.25 -20.13
N LYS A 120 5.82 14.37 -19.63
CA LYS A 120 5.88 12.96 -20.05
C LYS A 120 5.48 12.03 -18.92
N ARG A 121 4.51 11.14 -19.20
CA ARG A 121 4.02 10.09 -18.30
C ARG A 121 5.13 9.28 -17.63
N ARG A 122 6.23 9.00 -18.35
CA ARG A 122 7.39 8.26 -17.82
C ARG A 122 8.06 8.96 -16.63
N SER A 123 8.13 10.29 -16.65
CA SER A 123 8.80 11.08 -15.61
C SER A 123 7.97 11.08 -14.33
N VAL A 124 6.65 11.22 -14.47
CA VAL A 124 5.68 11.13 -13.36
C VAL A 124 5.74 9.74 -12.70
N VAL A 125 5.68 8.67 -13.49
CA VAL A 125 5.75 7.30 -12.97
C VAL A 125 7.07 7.03 -12.24
N ARG A 126 8.21 7.40 -12.85
CA ARG A 126 9.53 7.20 -12.24
C ARG A 126 9.66 7.95 -10.91
N PHE A 127 9.08 9.15 -10.82
CA PHE A 127 9.06 9.91 -9.58
C PHE A 127 8.25 9.27 -8.48
N VAL A 128 7.02 8.85 -8.79
CA VAL A 128 6.16 8.17 -7.81
C VAL A 128 6.89 6.92 -7.29
N LEU A 129 7.50 6.14 -8.18
CA LEU A 129 8.33 4.98 -7.80
C LEU A 129 9.50 5.35 -6.89
N LEU A 130 10.29 6.38 -7.26
CA LEU A 130 11.40 6.87 -6.43
C LEU A 130 10.93 7.41 -5.07
N ARG A 131 9.70 7.90 -4.98
CA ARG A 131 9.15 8.37 -3.72
C ARG A 131 8.69 7.21 -2.86
N ILE A 132 8.02 6.23 -3.45
CA ILE A 132 7.62 4.98 -2.77
C ILE A 132 8.85 4.24 -2.24
N SER A 133 9.92 4.14 -3.03
CA SER A 133 11.17 3.49 -2.60
C SER A 133 11.88 4.21 -1.44
N ARG A 134 11.56 5.48 -1.17
CA ARG A 134 12.06 6.23 -0.01
C ARG A 134 11.20 6.04 1.25
N TYR A 135 10.02 5.44 1.10
CA TYR A 135 9.14 5.08 2.22
C TYR A 135 9.40 3.67 2.76
N GLU A 136 10.32 2.91 2.13
CA GLU A 136 10.97 1.76 2.76
C GLU A 136 11.44 2.18 4.17
N PRO A 137 10.96 1.52 5.24
CA PRO A 137 11.42 1.83 6.58
C PRO A 137 12.93 1.59 6.63
N GLN A 138 13.70 2.68 6.71
CA GLN A 138 15.12 2.59 7.05
C GLN A 138 15.23 1.78 8.36
N PRO A 139 16.07 0.73 8.42
CA PRO A 139 16.30 0.03 9.66
C PRO A 139 16.67 1.08 10.71
N LYS A 140 15.93 1.12 11.82
CA LYS A 140 16.22 2.05 12.91
C LYS A 140 17.68 1.83 13.27
N ALA A 141 18.53 2.82 12.99
CA ALA A 141 19.90 2.83 13.49
C ALA A 141 19.79 2.57 14.99
N GLN A 142 20.40 1.47 15.44
CA GLN A 142 20.42 1.11 16.85
C GLN A 142 20.95 2.32 17.60
N THR A 143 20.11 2.93 18.43
CA THR A 143 20.57 3.98 19.34
C THR A 143 21.68 3.34 20.16
N PRO A 144 22.94 3.82 20.08
CA PRO A 144 23.98 3.29 20.94
C PRO A 144 23.51 3.45 22.40
N PRO A 145 23.72 2.43 23.25
CA PRO A 145 23.28 2.49 24.64
C PRO A 145 23.83 3.77 25.26
N ALA A 146 22.95 4.54 25.91
CA ALA A 146 23.32 5.75 26.62
C ALA A 146 24.51 5.44 27.53
N SER A 147 25.65 6.04 27.22
CA SER A 147 26.84 6.01 28.08
C SER A 147 26.42 6.32 29.50
N ALA A 148 26.66 5.38 30.41
CA ALA A 148 26.40 5.55 31.82
C ALA A 148 27.12 6.82 32.30
N GLY A 149 26.35 7.80 32.80
CA GLY A 149 26.89 8.99 33.44
C GLY A 149 27.75 8.60 34.65
N PRO A 150 28.71 9.46 35.05
CA PRO A 150 29.67 9.14 36.10
C PRO A 150 28.95 8.89 37.44
N ALA A 151 29.34 7.80 38.09
CA ALA A 151 28.81 7.37 39.37
C ALA A 151 28.92 8.46 40.43
N ARG A 152 27.80 8.79 41.10
CA ARG A 152 27.79 9.62 42.31
C ARG A 152 28.59 8.89 43.40
N GLN A 153 29.64 9.55 43.91
CA GLN A 153 30.35 9.10 45.10
C GLN A 153 29.42 9.20 46.34
N PRO A 154 29.43 8.20 47.23
CA PRO A 154 28.68 8.27 48.48
C PRO A 154 29.38 9.22 49.46
N SER A 155 28.62 10.15 50.02
CA SER A 155 29.04 11.01 51.13
C SER A 155 29.21 10.20 52.41
N ALA A 156 30.33 10.39 53.10
CA ALA A 156 30.63 9.76 54.40
C ALA A 156 29.69 10.25 55.51
N PRO A 157 29.28 9.39 56.46
CA PRO A 157 28.52 9.78 57.65
C PRO A 157 29.43 10.40 58.73
N PRO A 158 28.85 11.13 59.70
CA PRO A 158 29.58 11.93 60.70
C PRO A 158 30.40 11.12 61.71
#